data_AF-A0A9Y1BKI2-F1
#
_entry.id   AF-A0A9Y1BKI2-F1
#
_cell.length_a   1.000
_cell.length_b   1.000
_cell.length_c   1.000
_cell.angle_alpha   90.00
_cell.angle_beta   90.00
_cell.angle_gamma   90.00
#
_symmetry.space_group_name_H-M   'P 1'
#
loop_
_entity.id
_entity.type
_entity.pdbx_description
1 polymer ?
#
loop_
_entity_poly.entity_id
_entity_poly.type
_entity_poly.pdbx_seq_one_letter_code
_entity_poly.pdbx_strand_id
1 'polypeptide(L)'
;MIVNEYVVMNFFLEQMSQDKIAFLADSPEKKEKIREKITYLTKCNNLHDQILAAKSLWKMLFESAMSFIDENKRGYDDLFSYFDAFVNFEELIFASDSFYRDHTLHSLWVYFLGEYLFRAQEFQPLWTNFNYPFRVLLKAQKILEHLDCPEVFDTYSKTLDAIIPFINFEDSIRCIAPLTHHLNSLVKLLLIFLFF
;
A
#
# COMPACT_ATOMS: atom_id res chain seq x y z
N MET A 1 23.42 -9.24 -5.49
CA MET A 1 22.11 -9.92 -5.48
C MET A 1 21.26 -9.31 -6.59
N ILE A 2 20.60 -10.11 -7.41
CA ILE A 2 19.68 -9.60 -8.45
C ILE A 2 18.31 -9.47 -7.79
N VAL A 3 17.75 -8.25 -7.76
CA VAL A 3 16.39 -8.01 -7.25
C VAL A 3 15.39 -8.44 -8.33
N ASN A 4 14.44 -9.29 -7.97
CA ASN A 4 13.37 -9.78 -8.84
C ASN A 4 12.06 -9.97 -8.04
N GLU A 5 10.97 -10.32 -8.74
CA GLU A 5 9.63 -10.55 -8.19
C GLU A 5 9.65 -11.52 -7.00
N TYR A 6 10.37 -12.64 -7.14
CA TYR A 6 10.46 -13.67 -6.11
C TYR A 6 11.12 -13.14 -4.83
N VAL A 7 12.20 -12.38 -4.96
CA VAL A 7 12.90 -11.79 -3.80
C VAL A 7 12.00 -10.82 -3.05
N VAL A 8 11.36 -9.88 -3.76
CA VAL A 8 10.55 -8.83 -3.12
C VAL A 8 9.25 -9.38 -2.51
N MET A 9 8.63 -10.36 -3.15
CA MET A 9 7.43 -11.02 -2.62
C MET A 9 7.73 -11.84 -1.36
N ASN A 10 8.83 -12.61 -1.34
CA ASN A 10 9.22 -13.36 -0.14
C ASN A 10 9.63 -12.44 1.01
N PHE A 11 10.33 -11.34 0.70
CA PHE A 11 10.63 -10.33 1.71
C PHE A 11 9.34 -9.76 2.32
N PHE A 12 8.34 -9.43 1.49
CA PHE A 12 7.06 -8.95 1.98
C PHE A 12 6.36 -9.97 2.89
N LEU A 13 6.37 -11.26 2.51
CA LEU A 13 5.84 -12.35 3.35
C LEU A 13 6.53 -12.44 4.71
N GLU A 14 7.84 -12.22 4.77
CA GLU A 14 8.62 -12.18 6.00
C GLU A 14 8.23 -10.96 6.86
N GLN A 15 8.18 -9.76 6.27
CA GLN A 15 7.76 -8.54 6.98
C GLN A 15 6.34 -8.69 7.55
N MET A 16 5.43 -9.27 6.78
CA MET A 16 4.06 -9.55 7.20
C MET A 16 4.00 -10.56 8.35
N SER A 17 4.85 -11.59 8.36
CA SER A 17 4.91 -12.56 9.47
C SER A 17 5.47 -11.99 10.78
N GLN A 18 6.25 -10.90 10.67
CA GLN A 18 6.84 -10.19 11.80
C GLN A 18 5.98 -8.99 12.25
N ASP A 19 4.75 -8.87 11.73
CA ASP A 19 3.82 -7.78 12.00
C ASP A 19 4.40 -6.38 11.73
N LYS A 20 5.31 -6.30 10.75
CA LYS A 20 5.93 -5.05 10.33
C LYS A 20 5.08 -4.26 9.31
N ILE A 21 4.02 -4.86 8.78
CA ILE A 21 3.05 -4.21 7.90
C ILE A 21 1.84 -3.81 8.73
N ALA A 22 1.74 -2.53 9.10
CA ALA A 22 0.81 -2.06 10.13
C ALA A 22 -0.66 -2.46 9.85
N PHE A 23 -1.15 -2.24 8.62
CA PHE A 23 -2.53 -2.53 8.24
C PHE A 23 -2.88 -4.02 8.14
N LEU A 24 -1.91 -4.92 8.38
CA LEU A 24 -2.10 -6.38 8.40
C LEU A 24 -1.80 -7.02 9.76
N ALA A 25 -1.17 -6.30 10.69
CA ALA A 25 -0.63 -6.85 11.94
C ALA A 25 -1.69 -7.62 12.76
N ASP A 26 -2.88 -7.03 12.92
CA ASP A 26 -3.94 -7.58 13.77
C ASP A 26 -4.99 -8.43 13.03
N SER A 27 -4.68 -8.89 11.82
CA SER A 27 -5.63 -9.67 10.99
C SER A 27 -5.03 -11.00 10.49
N PRO A 28 -4.97 -12.04 11.35
CA PRO A 28 -4.44 -13.37 10.98
C PRO A 28 -5.10 -13.97 9.74
N GLU A 29 -6.44 -13.86 9.64
CA GLU A 29 -7.19 -14.39 8.50
C GLU A 29 -6.80 -13.68 7.18
N LYS A 30 -6.69 -12.34 7.20
CA LYS A 30 -6.28 -11.56 6.02
C LYS A 30 -4.84 -11.88 5.64
N LYS A 31 -3.93 -11.98 6.62
CA LYS A 31 -2.53 -12.38 6.41
C LYS A 31 -2.43 -13.73 5.72
N GLU A 32 -3.24 -14.71 6.12
CA GLU A 32 -3.21 -16.03 5.50
C GLU A 32 -3.72 -16.02 4.06
N LYS A 33 -4.86 -15.37 3.79
CA LYS A 33 -5.38 -15.20 2.43
C LYS A 33 -4.38 -14.49 1.51
N ILE A 34 -3.74 -13.42 1.99
CA ILE A 34 -2.69 -12.70 1.25
C ILE A 34 -1.46 -13.60 1.01
N ARG A 35 -1.03 -14.35 2.04
CA ARG A 35 0.08 -15.31 1.93
C ARG A 35 -0.17 -16.35 0.86
N GLU A 36 -1.36 -16.94 0.85
CA GLU A 36 -1.79 -17.92 -0.15
C GLU A 36 -1.72 -17.33 -1.56
N LYS A 37 -2.24 -16.11 -1.75
CA LYS A 37 -2.24 -15.44 -3.06
C LYS A 37 -0.84 -15.11 -3.56
N ILE A 38 0.03 -14.56 -2.69
CA ILE A 38 1.43 -14.28 -3.06
C ILE A 38 2.17 -15.59 -3.37
N THR A 39 1.99 -16.63 -2.55
CA THR A 39 2.62 -17.94 -2.77
C THR A 39 2.16 -18.55 -4.10
N TYR A 40 0.87 -18.42 -4.42
CA TYR A 40 0.32 -18.88 -5.69
C TYR A 40 0.92 -18.11 -6.87
N LEU A 41 1.00 -16.77 -6.80
CA LEU A 41 1.60 -15.94 -7.85
C LEU A 41 3.05 -16.33 -8.14
N THR A 42 3.84 -16.68 -7.13
CA THR A 42 5.25 -17.11 -7.33
C THR A 42 5.41 -18.47 -8.02
N LYS A 43 4.36 -19.29 -8.06
CA LYS A 43 4.40 -20.67 -8.61
C LYS A 43 3.57 -20.83 -9.88
N CYS A 44 2.65 -19.91 -10.14
CA CYS A 44 1.76 -19.98 -11.26
C CYS A 44 2.52 -19.73 -12.57
N ASN A 45 2.33 -20.60 -13.56
CA ASN A 45 2.94 -20.47 -14.89
C ASN A 45 1.94 -20.05 -15.97
N ASN A 46 0.64 -20.03 -15.64
CA ASN A 46 -0.43 -19.63 -16.55
C ASN A 46 -0.73 -18.14 -16.37
N LEU A 47 -0.63 -17.36 -17.44
CA LEU A 47 -0.86 -15.92 -17.43
C LEU A 47 -2.27 -15.53 -16.93
N HIS A 48 -3.31 -16.23 -17.38
CA HIS A 48 -4.68 -15.94 -16.95
C HIS A 48 -4.87 -16.18 -15.45
N ASP A 49 -4.35 -17.29 -14.94
CA ASP A 49 -4.40 -17.61 -13.52
C ASP A 49 -3.57 -16.62 -12.67
N GLN A 50 -2.43 -16.13 -13.21
CA GLN A 50 -1.66 -15.06 -12.60
C GLN A 50 -2.46 -13.76 -12.51
N ILE A 51 -3.15 -13.36 -13.58
CA ILE A 51 -3.97 -12.13 -13.59
C ILE A 51 -5.11 -12.25 -12.57
N LEU A 52 -5.82 -13.37 -12.53
CA LEU A 52 -6.88 -13.61 -11.54
C LEU A 52 -6.35 -13.56 -10.09
N ALA A 53 -5.19 -14.15 -9.84
CA ALA A 53 -4.55 -14.09 -8.52
C ALA A 53 -4.08 -12.68 -8.17
N ALA A 54 -3.51 -11.94 -9.14
CA ALA A 54 -3.09 -10.55 -8.98
C ALA A 54 -4.28 -9.63 -8.68
N LYS A 55 -5.36 -9.74 -9.46
CA LYS A 55 -6.62 -9.03 -9.25
C LYS A 55 -7.18 -9.27 -7.85
N SER A 56 -7.18 -10.52 -7.40
CA SER A 56 -7.65 -10.90 -6.05
C SER A 56 -6.75 -10.31 -4.96
N LEU A 57 -5.43 -10.40 -5.12
CA LEU A 57 -4.46 -9.85 -4.17
C LEU A 57 -4.52 -8.32 -4.09
N TRP A 58 -4.67 -7.65 -5.23
CA TRP A 58 -4.84 -6.20 -5.33
C TRP A 58 -6.02 -5.73 -4.47
N LYS A 59 -7.19 -6.37 -4.62
CA LYS A 59 -8.39 -6.03 -3.84
C LYS A 59 -8.19 -6.24 -2.34
N MET A 60 -7.59 -7.36 -1.95
CA MET A 60 -7.32 -7.66 -0.54
C MET A 60 -6.37 -6.64 0.10
N LEU A 61 -5.29 -6.29 -0.59
CA LEU A 61 -4.34 -5.29 -0.11
C LEU A 61 -4.97 -3.91 -0.04
N PHE A 62 -5.68 -3.50 -1.10
CA PHE A 62 -6.37 -2.21 -1.15
C PHE A 62 -7.40 -2.07 -0.03
N GLU A 63 -8.28 -3.06 0.13
CA GLU A 63 -9.30 -3.06 1.18
C GLU A 63 -8.67 -3.03 2.56
N SER A 64 -7.63 -3.83 2.80
CA SER A 64 -6.95 -3.87 4.10
C SER A 64 -6.30 -2.52 4.43
N ALA A 65 -5.59 -1.92 3.47
CA ALA A 65 -4.95 -0.62 3.64
C ALA A 65 -5.97 0.50 3.85
N MET A 66 -7.05 0.53 3.07
CA MET A 66 -8.10 1.55 3.19
C MET A 66 -8.90 1.41 4.48
N SER A 67 -9.23 0.18 4.90
CA SER A 67 -9.95 -0.06 6.17
C SER A 67 -9.10 0.32 7.39
N PHE A 68 -7.77 0.27 7.27
CA PHE A 68 -6.88 0.74 8.32
C PHE A 68 -6.83 2.28 8.40
N ILE A 69 -6.96 2.97 7.26
CA ILE A 69 -7.07 4.44 7.23
C ILE A 69 -8.41 4.90 7.80
N ASP A 70 -9.50 4.22 7.42
CA ASP A 70 -10.86 4.55 7.82
C ASP A 70 -11.67 3.27 8.04
N GLU A 71 -11.84 2.90 9.32
CA GLU A 71 -12.56 1.70 9.74
C GLU A 71 -14.04 1.71 9.34
N ASN A 72 -14.62 2.90 9.13
CA ASN A 72 -16.03 3.06 8.77
C ASN A 72 -16.24 3.04 7.26
N LYS A 73 -15.17 2.97 6.47
CA LYS A 73 -15.27 3.01 5.02
C LYS A 73 -15.88 1.73 4.47
N ARG A 74 -16.98 1.90 3.73
CA ARG A 74 -17.75 0.83 3.08
C ARG A 74 -17.93 1.16 1.60
N GLY A 75 -18.39 0.18 0.82
CA GLY A 75 -18.82 0.41 -0.55
C GLY A 75 -17.68 0.40 -1.56
N TYR A 76 -16.72 -0.52 -1.42
CA TYR A 76 -15.73 -0.77 -2.48
C TYR A 76 -16.33 -1.49 -3.69
N ASP A 77 -17.61 -1.88 -3.65
CA ASP A 77 -18.27 -2.69 -4.68
C ASP A 77 -18.22 -2.03 -6.07
N ASP A 78 -18.53 -0.74 -6.17
CA ASP A 78 -18.48 -0.01 -7.44
C ASP A 78 -17.04 0.16 -7.92
N LEU A 79 -16.10 0.43 -7.00
CA LEU A 79 -14.68 0.54 -7.32
C LEU A 79 -14.12 -0.80 -7.81
N PHE A 80 -14.46 -1.89 -7.15
CA PHE A 80 -14.05 -3.24 -7.53
C PHE A 80 -14.71 -3.68 -8.83
N SER A 81 -15.96 -3.28 -9.08
CA SER A 81 -16.64 -3.53 -10.35
C SER A 81 -15.97 -2.76 -11.49
N TYR A 82 -15.62 -1.49 -11.28
CA TYR A 82 -14.85 -0.70 -12.23
C TYR A 82 -13.47 -1.32 -12.50
N PHE A 83 -12.75 -1.70 -11.43
CA PHE A 83 -11.45 -2.36 -11.54
C PHE A 83 -11.56 -3.68 -12.31
N ASP A 84 -12.61 -4.46 -12.06
CA ASP A 84 -12.85 -5.72 -12.77
C ASP A 84 -13.08 -5.49 -14.26
N ALA A 85 -13.87 -4.47 -14.61
CA ALA A 85 -14.11 -4.09 -16.00
C ALA A 85 -12.82 -3.59 -16.67
N PHE A 86 -12.00 -2.82 -15.96
CA PHE A 86 -10.69 -2.35 -16.43
C PHE A 86 -9.77 -3.53 -16.75
N VAL A 87 -9.56 -4.46 -15.81
CA VAL A 87 -8.70 -5.64 -16.04
C VAL A 87 -9.21 -6.50 -17.19
N ASN A 88 -10.52 -6.74 -17.27
CA ASN A 88 -11.09 -7.53 -18.37
C ASN A 88 -10.89 -6.84 -19.73
N PHE A 89 -10.97 -5.51 -19.77
CA PHE A 89 -10.69 -4.73 -20.98
C PHE A 89 -9.22 -4.83 -21.39
N GLU A 90 -8.29 -4.78 -20.43
CA GLU A 90 -6.88 -4.98 -20.70
C GLU A 90 -6.59 -6.39 -21.22
N GLU A 91 -7.15 -7.42 -20.58
CA GLU A 91 -7.04 -8.80 -21.06
C GLU A 91 -7.53 -8.92 -22.51
N LEU A 92 -8.64 -8.28 -22.89
CA LEU A 92 -9.15 -8.33 -24.27
C LEU A 92 -8.21 -7.68 -25.29
N ILE A 93 -7.55 -6.57 -24.96
CA ILE A 93 -6.63 -5.88 -25.87
C ILE A 93 -5.33 -6.67 -26.03
N PHE A 94 -4.86 -7.28 -24.96
CA PHE A 94 -3.50 -7.81 -24.88
C PHE A 94 -3.41 -9.33 -24.80
N ALA A 95 -4.54 -10.05 -24.86
CA ALA A 95 -4.60 -11.53 -24.88
C ALA A 95 -3.75 -12.20 -25.97
N SER A 96 -3.29 -11.46 -26.99
CA SER A 96 -2.43 -11.98 -28.07
C SER A 96 -0.93 -11.87 -27.80
N ASP A 97 -0.47 -11.16 -26.77
CA ASP A 97 0.95 -10.91 -26.55
C ASP A 97 1.48 -11.62 -25.30
N SER A 98 2.34 -12.62 -25.50
CA SER A 98 3.01 -13.37 -24.44
C SER A 98 4.00 -12.52 -23.61
N PHE A 99 4.36 -11.33 -24.08
CA PHE A 99 5.24 -10.38 -23.37
C PHE A 99 4.46 -9.28 -22.64
N TYR A 100 3.13 -9.25 -22.73
CA TYR A 100 2.32 -8.26 -22.04
C TYR A 100 2.43 -8.42 -20.52
N ARG A 101 2.89 -7.35 -19.86
CA ARG A 101 2.85 -7.23 -18.39
C ARG A 101 1.53 -6.55 -18.03
N ASP A 102 0.61 -7.35 -17.53
CA ASP A 102 -0.65 -6.88 -16.97
C ASP A 102 -0.40 -5.76 -15.95
N HIS A 103 -1.14 -4.65 -16.07
CA HIS A 103 -0.91 -3.47 -15.21
C HIS A 103 -1.27 -3.75 -13.76
N THR A 104 -2.15 -4.72 -13.48
CA THR A 104 -2.42 -5.18 -12.12
C THR A 104 -1.19 -5.85 -11.52
N LEU A 105 -0.61 -6.82 -12.22
CA LEU A 105 0.62 -7.51 -11.81
C LEU A 105 1.78 -6.51 -11.65
N HIS A 106 1.90 -5.57 -12.59
CA HIS A 106 2.90 -4.51 -12.52
C HIS A 106 2.72 -3.62 -11.27
N SER A 107 1.49 -3.18 -10.97
CA SER A 107 1.21 -2.35 -9.80
C SER A 107 1.57 -3.04 -8.48
N LEU A 108 1.31 -4.34 -8.38
CA LEU A 108 1.73 -5.18 -7.25
C LEU A 108 3.24 -5.29 -7.16
N TRP A 109 3.92 -5.47 -8.29
CA TRP A 109 5.38 -5.53 -8.32
C TRP A 109 6.02 -4.22 -7.86
N VAL A 110 5.52 -3.08 -8.34
CA VAL A 110 5.98 -1.75 -7.90
C VAL A 110 5.77 -1.59 -6.40
N TYR A 111 4.63 -2.04 -5.86
CA TYR A 111 4.38 -2.03 -4.43
C TYR A 111 5.40 -2.88 -3.64
N PHE A 112 5.57 -4.16 -4.00
CA PHE A 112 6.50 -5.05 -3.29
C PHE A 112 7.95 -4.58 -3.38
N LEU A 113 8.36 -4.06 -4.53
CA LEU A 113 9.68 -3.46 -4.69
C LEU A 113 9.83 -2.21 -3.82
N GLY A 114 8.81 -1.36 -3.74
CA GLY A 114 8.80 -0.19 -2.86
C GLY A 114 8.97 -0.57 -1.40
N GLU A 115 8.23 -1.57 -0.91
CA GLU A 115 8.37 -2.08 0.46
C GLU A 115 9.75 -2.69 0.71
N TYR A 116 10.31 -3.41 -0.26
CA TYR A 116 11.68 -3.94 -0.19
C TYR A 116 12.70 -2.82 -0.04
N LEU A 117 12.65 -1.83 -0.94
CA LEU A 117 13.56 -0.69 -0.91
C LEU A 117 13.44 0.11 0.38
N PHE A 118 12.21 0.31 0.89
CA PHE A 118 11.98 1.10 2.09
C PHE A 118 12.47 0.40 3.36
N ARG A 119 12.28 -0.91 3.48
CA ARG A 119 12.51 -1.65 4.73
C ARG A 119 13.83 -2.40 4.78
N ALA A 120 14.36 -2.88 3.65
CA ALA A 120 15.56 -3.69 3.67
C ALA A 120 16.77 -2.87 4.15
N GLN A 121 17.58 -3.50 5.00
CA GLN A 121 18.67 -2.83 5.71
C GLN A 121 19.71 -2.23 4.74
N GLU A 122 19.94 -2.88 3.60
CA GLU A 122 20.87 -2.44 2.57
C GLU A 122 20.49 -1.08 1.93
N PHE A 123 19.22 -0.68 1.99
CA PHE A 123 18.73 0.58 1.43
C PHE A 123 18.41 1.65 2.49
N GLN A 124 18.53 1.34 3.78
CA GLN A 124 18.30 2.29 4.88
C GLN A 124 19.03 3.64 4.69
N PRO A 125 20.28 3.71 4.18
CA PRO A 125 20.95 4.98 3.95
C PRO A 125 20.19 5.95 3.03
N LEU A 126 19.34 5.46 2.13
CA LEU A 126 18.51 6.30 1.24
C LEU A 126 17.39 7.04 2.01
N TRP A 127 16.95 6.48 3.13
CA TRP A 127 15.75 6.94 3.86
C TRP A 127 16.05 7.65 5.17
N THR A 128 17.30 7.58 5.67
CA THR A 128 17.71 8.18 6.95
C THR A 128 17.34 9.67 7.04
N ASN A 129 17.55 10.43 5.96
CA ASN A 129 17.23 11.86 5.92
C ASN A 129 15.75 12.12 5.61
N PHE A 130 15.10 11.24 4.84
CA PHE A 130 13.69 11.36 4.49
C PHE A 130 12.78 11.22 5.72
N ASN A 131 13.13 10.29 6.63
CA ASN A 131 12.33 10.00 7.82
C ASN A 131 12.59 10.94 9.01
N TYR A 132 13.65 11.74 8.95
CA TYR A 132 14.04 12.62 10.06
C TYR A 132 12.96 13.67 10.42
N PRO A 133 12.37 14.42 9.47
CA PRO A 133 11.33 15.40 9.77
C PRO A 133 10.10 14.78 10.44
N PHE A 134 9.63 13.63 9.96
CA PHE A 134 8.46 12.94 10.53
C PHE A 134 8.71 12.50 11.98
N ARG A 135 9.91 11.99 12.29
CA ARG A 135 10.29 11.62 13.66
C ARG A 135 10.34 12.83 14.60
N VAL A 136 10.75 14.00 14.10
CA VAL A 136 10.74 15.26 14.87
C VAL A 136 9.30 15.69 15.15
N LEU A 137 8.41 15.64 14.16
CA LEU A 137 6.99 16.01 14.32
C LEU A 137 6.27 15.10 15.33
N LEU A 138 6.46 13.79 15.26
CA LEU A 138 5.87 12.84 16.23
C LEU A 138 6.39 13.09 17.66
N LYS A 139 7.66 13.47 17.83
CA LYS A 139 8.20 13.85 19.14
C LYS A 139 7.62 15.18 19.63
N ALA A 140 7.46 16.16 18.72
CA ALA A 140 6.88 17.46 19.05
C ALA A 140 5.43 17.33 19.53
N GLN A 141 4.61 16.49 18.89
CA GLN A 141 3.24 16.21 19.35
C GLN A 141 3.23 15.67 20.78
N LYS A 142 4.03 14.65 21.08
CA LYS A 142 4.11 14.08 22.43
C LYS A 142 4.51 15.12 23.47
N ILE A 143 5.42 16.05 23.13
CA ILE A 143 5.80 17.13 24.05
C ILE A 143 4.61 18.07 24.28
N LEU A 144 3.91 18.48 23.22
CA LEU A 144 2.76 19.38 23.33
C LEU A 144 1.60 18.80 24.12
N GLU A 145 1.31 17.50 23.97
CA GLU A 145 0.28 16.81 24.76
C GLU A 145 0.52 16.90 26.28
N HIS A 146 1.79 17.09 26.70
CA HIS A 146 2.17 17.21 28.11
C HIS A 146 2.32 18.67 28.56
N LEU A 147 2.21 19.64 27.65
CA LEU A 147 2.28 21.06 27.97
C LEU A 147 0.86 21.60 28.21
N ASP A 148 0.58 22.01 29.45
CA ASP A 148 -0.72 22.56 29.86
C ASP A 148 -0.86 24.04 29.46
N CYS A 149 -0.63 24.34 28.17
CA CYS A 149 -0.75 25.68 27.60
C CYS A 149 -1.30 25.67 26.15
N PRO A 150 -2.52 25.12 25.95
CA PRO A 150 -3.11 24.96 24.62
C PRO A 150 -3.28 26.28 23.86
N GLU A 151 -3.53 27.40 24.55
CA GLU A 151 -3.75 28.72 23.94
C GLU A 151 -2.52 29.27 23.19
N VAL A 152 -1.32 28.89 23.61
CA VAL A 152 -0.06 29.38 23.00
C VAL A 152 0.28 28.57 21.74
N PHE A 153 -0.08 27.29 21.73
CA PHE A 153 0.31 26.33 20.69
C PHE A 153 -0.85 25.82 19.85
N ASP A 154 -2.07 26.35 20.00
CA ASP A 154 -3.28 25.88 19.33
C ASP A 154 -3.10 25.71 17.82
N THR A 155 -2.57 26.71 17.12
CA THR A 155 -2.30 26.64 15.67
C THR A 155 -1.30 25.53 15.32
N TYR A 156 -0.28 25.35 16.14
CA TYR A 156 0.75 24.33 15.91
C TYR A 156 0.23 22.93 16.22
N SER A 157 -0.57 22.76 17.28
CA SER A 157 -1.29 21.52 17.60
C SER A 157 -2.21 21.12 16.47
N LYS A 158 -3.08 22.03 16.00
CA LYS A 158 -3.99 21.77 14.87
C LYS A 158 -3.25 21.36 13.61
N THR A 159 -2.09 21.97 13.34
CA THR A 159 -1.25 21.61 12.19
C THR A 159 -0.68 20.19 12.36
N LEU A 160 -0.21 19.84 13.55
CA LEU A 160 0.30 18.50 13.86
C LEU A 160 -0.81 17.46 13.80
N ASP A 161 -1.99 17.73 14.36
CA ASP A 161 -3.15 16.84 14.33
C ASP A 161 -3.62 16.57 12.90
N ALA A 162 -3.42 17.52 11.98
CA ALA A 162 -3.67 17.31 10.56
C ALA A 162 -2.60 16.43 9.87
N ILE A 163 -1.32 16.54 10.26
CA ILE A 163 -0.20 15.83 9.61
C ILE A 163 -0.01 14.41 10.16
N ILE A 164 -0.24 14.20 11.45
CA ILE A 164 0.11 12.96 12.15
C ILE A 164 -0.65 11.73 11.67
N PRO A 165 -1.94 11.82 11.30
CA PRO A 165 -2.62 10.71 10.63
C PRO A 165 -1.86 10.21 9.39
N PHE A 166 -1.28 11.10 8.57
CA PHE A 166 -0.50 10.70 7.40
C PHE A 166 0.75 9.89 7.77
N ILE A 167 1.40 10.26 8.88
CA ILE A 167 2.57 9.55 9.39
C ILE A 167 2.14 8.17 9.93
N ASN A 168 1.00 8.11 10.64
CA ASN A 168 0.49 6.86 11.22
C ASN A 168 -0.02 5.89 10.15
N PHE A 169 -0.49 6.39 9.01
CA PHE A 169 -1.01 5.59 7.89
C PHE A 169 -0.01 5.38 6.76
N GLU A 170 1.28 5.66 6.98
CA GLU A 170 2.33 5.61 5.94
C GLU A 170 2.32 4.26 5.20
N ASP A 171 2.25 3.14 5.93
CA ASP A 171 2.21 1.79 5.36
C ASP A 171 1.02 1.59 4.40
N SER A 172 -0.17 2.06 4.78
CA SER A 172 -1.36 1.99 3.93
C SER A 172 -1.21 2.88 2.70
N ILE A 173 -0.67 4.09 2.85
CA ILE A 173 -0.45 5.03 1.73
C ILE A 173 0.56 4.46 0.74
N ARG A 174 1.67 3.88 1.21
CA ARG A 174 2.67 3.21 0.36
C ARG A 174 2.09 1.98 -0.35
N CYS A 175 1.04 1.36 0.18
CA CYS A 175 0.29 0.31 -0.50
C CYS A 175 -0.64 0.88 -1.58
N ILE A 176 -1.52 1.82 -1.23
CA ILE A 176 -2.57 2.30 -2.13
C ILE A 176 -2.00 3.09 -3.33
N ALA A 177 -0.95 3.88 -3.12
CA ALA A 177 -0.36 4.71 -4.16
C ALA A 177 0.08 3.91 -5.41
N PRO A 178 0.94 2.88 -5.29
CA PRO A 178 1.29 2.04 -6.43
C PRO A 178 0.12 1.18 -6.92
N LEU A 179 -0.76 0.68 -6.05
CA LEU A 179 -1.93 -0.10 -6.50
C LEU A 179 -2.85 0.70 -7.43
N THR A 180 -2.98 2.01 -7.20
CA THR A 180 -3.91 2.86 -7.95
C THR A 180 -3.26 3.69 -9.05
N HIS A 181 -1.93 3.68 -9.20
CA HIS A 181 -1.23 4.59 -10.11
C HIS A 181 -1.54 4.39 -11.61
N HIS A 182 -2.11 3.24 -11.99
CA HIS A 182 -2.57 2.94 -13.35
C HIS A 182 -4.07 3.16 -13.55
N LEU A 183 -4.85 3.34 -12.47
CA LEU A 183 -6.30 3.68 -12.52
C LEU A 183 -6.53 5.18 -12.84
N ASN A 184 -5.55 5.81 -13.48
CA ASN A 184 -5.14 7.19 -13.20
C ASN A 184 -5.90 8.29 -13.93
N SER A 185 -7.05 8.01 -14.54
CA SER A 185 -7.96 9.10 -14.93
C SER A 185 -8.93 9.48 -13.79
N LEU A 186 -9.27 8.55 -12.88
CA LEU A 186 -10.27 8.77 -11.82
C LEU A 186 -9.68 8.84 -10.41
N VAL A 187 -8.62 8.06 -10.11
CA VAL A 187 -8.07 8.04 -8.74
C VAL A 187 -7.21 9.26 -8.41
N LYS A 188 -6.63 9.93 -9.43
CA LYS A 188 -5.97 11.23 -9.25
C LYS A 188 -6.88 12.25 -8.56
N LEU A 189 -8.19 12.25 -8.87
CA LEU A 189 -9.18 13.08 -8.20
C LEU A 189 -9.46 12.60 -6.77
N LEU A 190 -9.59 11.29 -6.53
CA LEU A 190 -9.84 10.74 -5.19
C LEU A 190 -8.68 10.94 -4.21
N LEU A 191 -7.43 10.85 -4.66
CA LEU A 191 -6.27 11.19 -3.84
C LEU A 191 -6.22 12.70 -3.61
N ILE A 192 -6.55 13.54 -4.59
CA ILE A 192 -6.67 14.99 -4.36
C ILE A 192 -7.81 15.32 -3.38
N PHE A 193 -8.95 14.63 -3.43
CA PHE A 193 -10.10 14.88 -2.55
C PHE A 193 -10.02 14.23 -1.16
N LEU A 194 -9.14 13.24 -0.95
CA LEU A 194 -8.80 12.75 0.38
C LEU A 194 -7.69 13.59 1.03
N PHE A 195 -7.04 14.47 0.28
CA PHE A 195 -5.88 15.24 0.70
C PHE A 195 -6.02 16.77 0.50
N PHE A 196 -7.25 17.26 0.32
CA PHE A 196 -7.69 18.67 0.43
C PHE A 196 -9.06 18.71 1.12
#